data_AF-A0A081P3B3-F1
#
_entry.id   AF-A0A081P3B3-F1
#
_cell.length_a   1.000
_cell.length_b   1.000
_cell.length_c   1.000
_cell.angle_alpha   90.00
_cell.angle_beta   90.00
_cell.angle_gamma   90.00
#
_symmetry.space_group_name_H-M   'P 1'
#
loop_
_entity.id
_entity.type
_entity.pdbx_description
1 polymer ?
#
loop_
_entity_poly.entity_id
_entity_poly.type
_entity_poly.pdbx_seq_one_letter_code
_entity_poly.pdbx_strand_id
1 'polypeptide(L)'
;MKTYDLVQIENKEYPYFVISTSYETPLTQLSQLTQELSAYQNAFKIVFDFLLCSGNSSDRFYEAFFDGKELIKTSFKNLNLDKKNELRKFSCDYFRNHKDYLENSVLNTYQKKMLEKGIVI
;
A
#
# COMPACT_ATOMS: atom_id res chain seq x y z
N MET A 1 -8.93 12.64 -8.27
CA MET A 1 -9.15 12.23 -6.87
C MET A 1 -7.90 11.48 -6.40
N LYS A 2 -7.51 11.57 -5.13
CA LYS A 2 -6.33 10.83 -4.63
C LYS A 2 -6.66 9.32 -4.57
N THR A 3 -5.76 8.46 -5.06
CA THR A 3 -5.99 7.00 -5.20
C THR A 3 -5.20 6.17 -4.18
N TYR A 4 -4.56 6.85 -3.23
CA TYR A 4 -3.80 6.21 -2.16
C TYR A 4 -3.87 7.01 -0.87
N ASP A 5 -3.61 6.32 0.23
CA ASP A 5 -3.23 6.92 1.50
C ASP A 5 -1.75 6.64 1.78
N LEU A 6 -1.05 7.63 2.31
CA LEU A 6 0.33 7.52 2.78
C LEU A 6 0.30 7.46 4.30
N VAL A 7 0.67 6.32 4.87
CA VAL A 7 0.59 6.05 6.30
C VAL A 7 1.98 5.81 6.86
N GLN A 8 2.32 6.48 7.97
CA GLN A 8 3.53 6.19 8.72
C GLN A 8 3.30 4.99 9.63
N ILE A 9 4.26 4.06 9.68
CA ILE A 9 4.18 2.84 10.48
C ILE A 9 5.43 2.65 11.33
N GLU A 10 5.29 1.96 12.46
CA GLU A 10 6.41 1.58 13.33
C GLU A 10 7.17 0.39 12.77
N ASN A 11 7.83 0.57 11.62
CA ASN A 11 8.68 -0.42 10.99
C ASN A 11 10.04 0.21 10.63
N LYS A 12 11.13 -0.40 11.12
CA LYS A 12 12.49 0.12 10.91
C LYS A 12 12.92 0.10 9.45
N GLU A 13 12.47 -0.88 8.68
CA GLU A 13 12.83 -1.03 7.27
C GLU A 13 11.89 -0.22 6.37
N TYR A 14 10.58 -0.22 6.67
CA TYR A 14 9.53 0.42 5.90
C TYR A 14 8.77 1.45 6.75
N PRO A 15 9.32 2.63 7.04
CA PRO A 15 8.64 3.62 7.89
C PRO A 15 7.35 4.18 7.28
N TYR A 16 7.13 3.99 5.98
CA TYR A 16 5.94 4.46 5.26
C TYR A 16 5.28 3.34 4.44
N PHE A 17 3.95 3.40 4.39
CA PHE A 17 3.08 2.48 3.70
C PHE A 17 2.14 3.26 2.77
N VAL A 18 2.20 2.99 1.47
CA VAL A 18 1.25 3.49 0.47
C VAL A 18 0.16 2.46 0.26
N ILE A 19 -1.08 2.80 0.61
CA ILE A 19 -2.22 1.88 0.53
C ILE A 19 -3.17 2.39 -0.57
N SER A 20 -3.47 1.54 -1.55
CA SER A 20 -4.50 1.83 -2.57
C SER A 20 -5.86 2.04 -1.92
N THR A 21 -6.57 3.10 -2.34
CA THR A 21 -7.91 3.44 -1.82
C THR A 21 -9.03 3.18 -2.82
N SER A 22 -8.68 2.74 -4.04
CA SER A 22 -9.64 2.35 -5.08
C SER A 22 -9.05 1.36 -6.08
N TYR A 23 -9.84 1.03 -7.10
CA TYR A 23 -9.44 0.23 -8.27
C TYR A 23 -8.43 0.97 -9.17
N GLU A 24 -8.22 2.28 -8.98
CA GLU A 24 -7.23 3.05 -9.72
C GLU A 24 -5.85 2.93 -9.08
N THR A 25 -4.81 2.71 -9.89
CA THR A 25 -3.46 2.51 -9.36
C THR A 25 -2.85 3.81 -8.81
N PRO A 26 -2.20 3.77 -7.62
CA PRO A 26 -1.40 4.87 -7.09
C PRO A 26 -0.23 5.28 -7.99
N LEU A 27 0.20 4.40 -8.91
CA LEU A 27 1.37 4.64 -9.76
C LEU A 27 1.17 5.82 -10.73
N THR A 28 -0.07 6.17 -11.07
CA THR A 28 -0.38 7.38 -11.86
C THR A 28 -0.11 8.68 -11.10
N GLN A 29 0.02 8.61 -9.77
CA GLN A 29 0.18 9.75 -8.87
C GLN A 29 1.57 9.76 -8.18
N LEU A 30 2.56 9.07 -8.73
CA LEU A 30 3.92 9.01 -8.15
C LEU A 30 4.57 10.39 -7.95
N SER A 31 4.32 11.35 -8.85
CA SER A 31 4.82 12.73 -8.68
C SER A 31 4.25 13.40 -7.44
N GLN A 32 2.94 13.24 -7.20
CA GLN A 32 2.29 13.76 -6.00
C GLN A 32 2.81 13.05 -4.74
N LEU A 33 2.92 11.72 -4.78
CA LEU A 33 3.47 10.93 -3.67
C LEU A 33 4.90 11.37 -3.33
N THR A 34 5.73 11.58 -4.35
CA THR A 34 7.12 12.05 -4.18
C THR A 34 7.16 13.41 -3.50
N GLN A 35 6.27 14.32 -3.88
CA GLN A 35 6.13 15.62 -3.23
C GLN A 35 5.72 15.48 -1.75
N GLU A 36 4.77 14.60 -1.43
CA GLU A 36 4.39 14.30 -0.03
C GLU A 36 5.56 13.72 0.78
N LEU A 37 6.39 12.85 0.17
CA LEU A 37 7.56 12.24 0.81
C LEU A 37 8.74 13.21 0.98
N SER A 38 8.86 14.22 0.11
CA SER A 38 9.95 15.22 0.17
C SER A 38 9.99 16.03 1.46
N ALA A 39 8.89 16.06 2.21
CA ALA A 39 8.84 16.67 3.54
C ALA A 39 9.75 15.99 4.57
N TYR A 40 10.10 14.71 4.37
CA TYR A 40 10.83 13.91 5.35
C TYR A 40 12.36 13.91 5.17
N GLN A 41 12.87 14.38 4.02
CA GLN A 41 14.30 14.60 3.67
C GLN A 41 15.30 13.45 3.94
N ASN A 42 14.82 12.28 4.36
CA ASN A 42 15.63 11.11 4.71
C ASN A 42 15.44 10.00 3.69
N ALA A 43 16.47 9.18 3.49
CA ALA A 43 16.39 8.02 2.64
C ALA A 43 15.78 6.81 3.38
N PHE A 44 14.85 6.10 2.74
CA PHE A 44 14.19 4.93 3.32
C PHE A 44 13.55 4.05 2.23
N LYS A 45 13.19 2.82 2.60
CA LYS A 45 12.30 2.00 1.77
C LYS A 45 10.85 2.32 2.10
N ILE A 46 10.01 2.26 1.09
CA ILE A 46 8.57 2.41 1.18
C ILE A 46 7.91 1.15 0.64
N VAL A 47 6.81 0.73 1.27
CA VAL A 47 6.00 -0.40 0.81
C VAL A 47 4.69 0.10 0.21
N PHE A 48 4.25 -0.55 -0.86
CA PHE A 48 2.98 -0.31 -1.53
C PHE A 48 2.07 -1.52 -1.34
N ASP A 49 0.79 -1.30 -1.03
CA ASP A 49 -0.27 -2.30 -1.11
C ASP A 49 -1.32 -1.88 -2.15
N PHE A 50 -1.30 -2.59 -3.26
CA PHE A 50 -2.19 -2.44 -4.40
C PHE A 50 -3.45 -3.30 -4.31
N LEU A 51 -3.79 -3.85 -3.15
CA LEU A 51 -4.91 -4.78 -2.97
C LEU A 51 -6.20 -4.33 -3.68
N LEU A 52 -6.55 -3.05 -3.63
CA LEU A 52 -7.82 -2.57 -4.18
C LEU A 52 -7.81 -2.45 -5.72
N CYS A 53 -6.63 -2.37 -6.35
CA CYS A 53 -6.48 -2.27 -7.81
C CYS A 53 -5.91 -3.54 -8.46
N SER A 54 -5.12 -4.36 -7.77
CA SER A 54 -4.51 -5.60 -8.29
C SER A 54 -5.03 -6.87 -7.62
N GLY A 55 -5.92 -6.74 -6.63
CA GLY A 55 -6.50 -7.85 -5.90
C GLY A 55 -5.48 -8.60 -5.03
N ASN A 56 -5.86 -9.77 -4.56
CA ASN A 56 -4.97 -10.62 -3.78
C ASN A 56 -4.06 -11.48 -4.68
N SER A 57 -3.22 -10.82 -5.46
CA SER A 57 -2.33 -11.43 -6.45
C SER A 57 -0.86 -11.27 -6.06
N SER A 58 0.05 -11.81 -6.88
CA SER A 58 1.48 -11.52 -6.76
C SER A 58 1.75 -10.02 -6.88
N ASP A 59 0.97 -9.29 -7.67
CA ASP A 59 1.17 -7.86 -7.95
C ASP A 59 0.52 -6.95 -6.89
N ARG A 60 0.24 -7.50 -5.70
CA ARG A 60 -0.31 -6.75 -4.57
C ARG A 60 0.74 -5.85 -3.91
N PHE A 61 1.91 -6.40 -3.62
CA PHE A 61 2.89 -5.71 -2.78
C PHE A 61 4.16 -5.40 -3.55
N TYR A 62 4.62 -4.16 -3.42
CA TYR A 62 5.89 -3.69 -3.97
C TYR A 62 6.65 -2.91 -2.91
N GLU A 63 7.97 -2.91 -3.02
CA GLU A 63 8.82 -1.94 -2.32
C GLU A 63 9.54 -1.05 -3.33
N ALA A 64 9.85 0.16 -2.90
CA ALA A 64 10.74 1.08 -3.61
C ALA A 64 11.63 1.83 -2.60
N PHE A 65 12.70 2.43 -3.10
CA PHE A 65 13.60 3.28 -2.35
C PHE A 65 13.29 4.75 -2.63
N PHE A 66 13.16 5.53 -1.56
CA PHE A 66 13.14 6.98 -1.59
C PHE A 66 14.52 7.48 -1.12
N ASP A 67 15.17 8.34 -1.89
CA ASP A 67 16.54 8.79 -1.61
C ASP A 67 16.62 10.07 -0.74
N GLY A 68 15.47 10.55 -0.25
CA GLY A 68 15.33 11.83 0.43
C GLY A 68 14.78 12.95 -0.46
N LYS A 69 14.72 12.74 -1.79
CA LYS A 69 14.21 13.70 -2.77
C LYS A 69 13.21 13.07 -3.74
N GLU A 70 13.52 11.88 -4.25
CA GLU A 70 12.72 11.19 -5.24
C GLU A 70 12.55 9.69 -4.99
N LEU A 71 11.46 9.12 -5.52
CA LEU A 71 11.27 7.68 -5.59
C LEU A 71 12.08 7.11 -6.76
N ILE A 72 13.02 6.23 -6.46
CA ILE A 72 13.90 5.63 -7.45
C ILE A 72 13.13 4.57 -8.24
N LYS A 73 12.72 4.90 -9.48
CA LYS A 73 11.88 4.02 -10.32
C LYS A 73 12.49 2.63 -10.54
N THR A 74 13.81 2.55 -10.71
CA THR A 74 14.54 1.28 -10.91
C THR A 74 14.61 0.41 -9.65
N SER A 75 14.25 0.95 -8.48
CA SER A 75 14.21 0.21 -7.22
C SER A 75 12.87 -0.50 -6.96
N PHE A 76 11.84 -0.24 -7.79
CA PHE A 76 10.56 -0.90 -7.66
C PHE A 76 10.72 -2.40 -7.87
N LYS A 77 10.37 -3.17 -6.85
CA LYS A 77 10.41 -4.63 -6.91
C LYS A 77 9.20 -5.22 -6.21
N ASN A 78 8.76 -6.37 -6.71
CA ASN A 78 7.70 -7.13 -6.08
C ASN A 78 8.16 -7.60 -4.69
N LEU A 79 7.27 -7.49 -3.71
CA LEU A 79 7.53 -7.87 -2.33
C LEU A 79 6.57 -8.99 -1.94
N ASN A 80 7.06 -10.24 -1.86
CA ASN A 80 6.20 -11.35 -1.46
C ASN A 80 6.01 -11.37 0.06
N LEU A 81 4.82 -11.00 0.53
CA LEU A 81 4.45 -11.00 1.94
C LEU A 81 3.47 -12.13 2.22
N ASP A 82 3.83 -13.10 3.06
CA ASP A 82 2.88 -14.13 3.49
C ASP A 82 1.81 -13.59 4.46
N LYS A 83 0.78 -14.39 4.75
CA LYS A 83 -0.35 -14.01 5.63
C LYS A 83 0.02 -13.75 7.09
N LYS A 84 1.17 -14.23 7.55
CA LYS A 84 1.68 -14.01 8.90
C LYS A 84 2.54 -12.74 8.99
N ASN A 85 2.93 -12.16 7.85
CA ASN A 85 3.73 -10.94 7.80
C ASN A 85 2.99 -9.74 8.41
N GLU A 86 3.70 -8.96 9.23
CA GLU A 86 3.13 -7.82 9.96
C GLU A 86 2.64 -6.68 9.04
N LEU A 87 3.30 -6.43 7.89
CA LEU A 87 2.84 -5.43 6.93
C LEU A 87 1.50 -5.83 6.30
N ARG A 88 1.31 -7.12 6.02
CA ARG A 88 0.07 -7.64 5.45
C ARG A 88 -1.07 -7.66 6.48
N LYS A 89 -0.77 -7.94 7.75
CA LYS A 89 -1.71 -7.80 8.87
C LYS A 89 -2.12 -6.34 9.07
N PHE A 90 -1.15 -5.43 9.10
CA PHE A 90 -1.39 -3.99 9.19
C PHE A 90 -2.35 -3.51 8.09
N SER A 91 -2.10 -3.90 6.84
CA SER A 91 -2.99 -3.58 5.72
C SER A 91 -4.41 -4.14 5.91
N CYS A 92 -4.53 -5.38 6.41
CA CYS A 92 -5.84 -5.97 6.70
C CYS A 92 -6.61 -5.15 7.76
N ASP A 93 -5.94 -4.75 8.83
CA ASP A 93 -6.52 -3.90 9.87
C ASP A 93 -6.85 -2.50 9.35
N TYR A 94 -6.04 -1.96 8.43
CA TYR A 94 -6.33 -0.70 7.75
C TYR A 94 -7.66 -0.77 7.00
N PHE A 95 -7.82 -1.77 6.14
CA PHE A 95 -9.04 -1.94 5.35
C PHE A 95 -10.27 -2.27 6.20
N ARG A 96 -10.09 -3.00 7.31
CA ARG A 96 -11.18 -3.25 8.27
C ARG A 96 -11.77 -1.95 8.82
N ASN A 97 -10.93 -0.92 9.00
CA ASN A 97 -11.34 0.41 9.48
C ASN A 97 -11.78 1.36 8.37
N HIS A 98 -11.52 1.03 7.10
CA HIS A 98 -11.85 1.85 5.93
C HIS A 98 -12.73 1.08 4.93
N LYS A 99 -13.90 0.64 5.40
CA LYS A 99 -14.81 -0.22 4.62
C LYS A 99 -15.28 0.44 3.31
N ASP A 100 -15.42 1.76 3.30
CA ASP A 100 -15.87 2.51 2.11
C ASP A 100 -14.90 2.36 0.92
N TYR A 101 -13.61 2.13 1.18
CA TYR A 101 -12.64 1.87 0.11
C TYR A 101 -12.83 0.49 -0.53
N LEU A 102 -13.27 -0.51 0.25
CA LEU A 102 -13.52 -1.86 -0.27
C LEU A 102 -14.59 -1.87 -1.35
N GLU A 103 -15.56 -0.96 -1.29
CA GLU A 103 -16.60 -0.88 -2.30
C GLU A 103 -16.08 -0.41 -3.66
N ASN A 104 -15.04 0.40 -3.66
CA ASN A 104 -14.40 0.93 -4.86
C ASN A 104 -13.19 0.08 -5.30
N SER A 105 -13.24 -1.24 -5.16
CA SER A 105 -12.11 -2.13 -5.43
C SER A 105 -12.43 -3.24 -6.43
N VAL A 106 -11.37 -3.89 -6.95
CA VAL A 106 -11.47 -5.09 -7.79
C VAL A 106 -11.81 -6.37 -6.99
N LEU A 107 -11.94 -6.27 -5.66
CA LEU A 107 -12.16 -7.42 -4.79
C LEU A 107 -13.56 -7.98 -4.93
N ASN A 108 -13.67 -9.31 -4.88
CA ASN A 108 -14.96 -9.97 -4.84
C ASN A 108 -15.61 -9.86 -3.45
N THR A 109 -16.92 -10.11 -3.38
CA THR A 109 -17.71 -10.03 -2.14
C THR A 109 -17.16 -10.89 -1.01
N TYR A 110 -16.53 -12.03 -1.31
CA TYR A 110 -15.94 -12.90 -0.30
C TYR A 110 -14.67 -12.27 0.32
N GLN A 111 -13.78 -11.74 -0.51
CA GLN A 111 -12.58 -11.02 -0.06
C GLN A 111 -12.91 -9.78 0.76
N LYS A 112 -13.89 -8.98 0.33
CA LYS A 112 -14.38 -7.82 1.09
C LYS A 112 -14.83 -8.24 2.50
N LYS A 113 -15.70 -9.26 2.59
CA LYS A 113 -16.18 -9.80 3.87
C LYS A 113 -15.07 -10.36 4.77
N MET A 114 -14.01 -10.92 4.19
CA MET A 114 -12.85 -11.38 4.96
C MET A 114 -12.11 -10.20 5.60
N LEU A 115 -11.81 -9.15 4.83
CA LEU A 115 -11.15 -7.94 5.33
C LEU A 115 -11.99 -7.23 6.40
N GLU A 116 -13.30 -7.10 6.20
CA GLU A 116 -14.22 -6.52 7.19
C GLU A 116 -14.21 -7.27 8.54
N LYS A 117 -13.91 -8.57 8.52
CA LYS A 117 -13.77 -9.42 9.71
C LYS A 117 -12.35 -9.45 10.27
N GLY A 118 -11.40 -8.73 9.66
CA GLY A 118 -9.98 -8.76 10.04
C GLY A 118 -9.27 -10.07 9.66
N ILE A 119 -9.79 -10.78 8.65
CA ILE A 119 -9.16 -12.00 8.16
C ILE A 119 -8.18 -11.63 7.05
N VAL A 120 -6.89 -11.85 7.30
CA VAL A 120 -5.83 -11.59 6.34
C VAL A 120 -6.01 -12.44 5.08
N ILE A 121 -6.32 -11.79 3.97
CA ILE A 121 -6.38 -12.41 2.64
C ILE A 121 -5.04 -12.38 1.98
#